data_AF-A0A439CVT6-F1
#
_entry.id   AF-A0A439CVT6-F1
#
_cell.length_a   1.000
_cell.length_b   1.000
_cell.length_c   1.000
_cell.angle_alpha   90.00
_cell.angle_beta   90.00
_cell.angle_gamma   90.00
#
_symmetry.space_group_name_H-M   'P 1'
#
loop_
_entity.id
_entity.type
_entity.pdbx_description
1 polymer ?
#
loop_
_entity_poly.entity_id
_entity_poly.type
_entity_poly.pdbx_seq_one_letter_code
_entity_poly.pdbx_strand_id
1 'polypeptide(L)'
;MKGFPAAIGVLFTLVYQASANVDHISLYASGGATIVEASATLVLPSAPNPITGDVALWSAIQLERDFIQGVSENAPAGLGYCTSLGSNWCNFAYALTPNAQNGKPVIAAPGARVRTHYKLNSSTNLWDQSVYINDQVVSTVSTSQGQKGNIFYVSVECASGSCAAAPAHSWEDISVVLSTANPNFKHTGNWNFGATGGEMSTSDGGKTWAFTTLNVPATTD
;
A
#
# COMPACT_ATOMS: atom_id res chain seq x y z
N MET A 1 30.14 -57.91 6.96
CA MET A 1 29.77 -57.02 8.08
C MET A 1 29.84 -55.58 7.58
N LYS A 2 28.73 -54.83 7.73
CA LYS A 2 28.59 -53.36 7.89
C LYS A 2 29.30 -52.44 6.87
N GLY A 3 28.66 -51.49 6.19
CA GLY A 3 27.30 -50.97 6.26
C GLY A 3 27.14 -49.69 5.42
N PHE A 4 25.87 -49.37 5.15
CA PHE A 4 25.23 -48.09 4.82
C PHE A 4 25.53 -47.34 3.50
N PRO A 5 24.48 -47.01 2.71
CA PRO A 5 24.55 -46.05 1.61
C PRO A 5 24.39 -44.63 2.16
N ALA A 6 25.26 -43.70 1.75
CA ALA A 6 25.06 -42.28 2.01
C ALA A 6 24.05 -41.74 0.99
N ALA A 7 22.78 -41.68 1.39
CA ALA A 7 21.78 -40.86 0.72
C ALA A 7 22.11 -39.39 0.99
N ILE A 8 22.74 -38.72 0.02
CA ILE A 8 22.89 -37.27 0.04
C ILE A 8 21.55 -36.69 -0.41
N GLY A 9 20.77 -36.22 0.55
CA GLY A 9 19.53 -35.51 0.33
C GLY A 9 19.79 -34.24 -0.48
N VAL A 10 19.06 -34.10 -1.59
CA VAL A 10 18.95 -32.84 -2.32
C VAL A 10 18.27 -31.85 -1.39
N LEU A 11 19.05 -30.94 -0.78
CA LEU A 11 18.50 -29.74 -0.17
C LEU A 11 17.80 -28.96 -1.28
N PHE A 12 16.46 -28.99 -1.29
CA PHE A 12 15.70 -27.98 -2.00
C PHE A 12 15.98 -26.65 -1.31
N THR A 13 16.95 -25.89 -1.82
CA THR A 13 17.02 -24.46 -1.54
C THR A 13 15.79 -23.84 -2.21
N LEU A 14 14.74 -23.67 -1.41
CA LEU A 14 13.67 -22.72 -1.69
C LEU A 14 14.35 -21.36 -1.79
N VAL A 15 14.73 -20.99 -3.02
CA VAL A 15 15.09 -19.63 -3.35
C VAL A 15 13.82 -18.82 -3.12
N TYR A 16 13.73 -18.16 -1.97
CA TYR A 16 12.79 -17.05 -1.80
C TYR A 16 13.15 -16.05 -2.88
N GLN A 17 12.33 -15.99 -3.94
CA GLN A 17 12.33 -14.82 -4.78
C GLN A 17 11.83 -13.70 -3.89
N ALA A 18 12.76 -12.85 -3.48
CA ALA A 18 12.47 -11.68 -2.69
C ALA A 18 11.57 -10.79 -3.56
N SER A 19 10.28 -10.72 -3.22
CA SER A 19 9.35 -9.84 -3.90
C SER A 19 9.68 -8.42 -3.49
N ALA A 20 9.77 -7.50 -4.45
CA ALA A 20 10.01 -6.09 -4.16
C ALA A 20 8.96 -5.54 -3.18
N ASN A 21 7.72 -6.06 -3.25
CA ASN A 21 6.60 -5.62 -2.43
C ASN A 21 6.02 -6.77 -1.60
N VAL A 22 5.42 -6.41 -0.46
CA VAL A 22 4.63 -7.26 0.42
C VAL A 22 3.20 -6.70 0.47
N ASP A 23 2.35 -7.23 -0.41
CA ASP A 23 0.96 -6.81 -0.52
C ASP A 23 0.10 -7.49 0.56
N HIS A 24 -0.26 -6.74 1.59
CA HIS A 24 -1.16 -7.22 2.65
C HIS A 24 -2.61 -7.29 2.18
N ILE A 25 -3.02 -6.32 1.36
CA ILE A 25 -4.32 -6.27 0.69
C ILE A 25 -4.07 -6.17 -0.81
N SER A 26 -4.69 -7.07 -1.58
CA SER A 26 -4.81 -7.01 -3.03
C SER A 26 -6.24 -7.40 -3.42
N LEU A 27 -7.09 -6.41 -3.68
CA LEU A 27 -8.52 -6.63 -3.93
C LEU A 27 -8.91 -6.27 -5.35
N TYR A 28 -9.34 -7.28 -6.09
CA TYR A 28 -9.70 -7.18 -7.49
C TYR A 28 -11.17 -6.81 -7.65
N ALA A 29 -11.43 -5.69 -8.32
CA ALA A 29 -12.76 -5.39 -8.83
C ALA A 29 -13.11 -6.45 -9.91
N SER A 30 -14.25 -7.11 -9.74
CA SER A 30 -14.70 -8.22 -10.58
C SER A 30 -16.15 -8.03 -11.02
N GLY A 31 -16.64 -8.92 -11.90
CA GLY A 31 -18.06 -8.93 -12.29
C GLY A 31 -18.53 -7.67 -13.02
N GLY A 32 -17.62 -6.93 -13.66
CA GLY A 32 -17.91 -5.68 -14.36
C GLY A 32 -17.96 -4.43 -13.47
N ALA A 33 -17.86 -4.59 -12.13
CA ALA A 33 -17.65 -3.48 -11.22
C ALA A 33 -16.20 -2.98 -11.32
N THR A 34 -16.00 -1.69 -11.11
CA THR A 34 -14.68 -1.02 -11.10
C THR A 34 -14.58 -0.15 -9.85
N ILE A 35 -13.37 0.08 -9.35
CA ILE A 35 -13.17 1.03 -8.25
C ILE A 35 -13.33 2.44 -8.80
N VAL A 36 -14.06 3.28 -8.07
CA VAL A 36 -14.31 4.70 -8.41
C VAL A 36 -13.87 5.66 -7.31
N GLU A 37 -13.71 5.17 -6.09
CA GLU A 37 -13.19 5.94 -4.96
C GLU A 37 -12.57 4.98 -3.94
N ALA A 38 -11.48 5.39 -3.31
CA ALA A 38 -10.90 4.65 -2.20
C ALA A 38 -10.22 5.60 -1.21
N SER A 39 -10.10 5.16 0.04
CA SER A 39 -9.28 5.82 1.05
C SER A 39 -8.60 4.80 1.95
N ALA A 40 -7.46 5.18 2.52
CA ALA A 40 -6.79 4.45 3.58
C ALA A 40 -5.98 5.42 4.44
N THR A 41 -6.04 5.26 5.77
CA THR A 41 -5.29 6.09 6.71
C THR A 41 -4.19 5.28 7.38
N LEU A 42 -2.94 5.58 7.06
CA LEU A 42 -1.78 5.04 7.77
C LEU A 42 -1.59 5.82 9.06
N VAL A 43 -1.46 5.11 10.19
CA VAL A 43 -0.86 5.70 11.39
C VAL A 43 0.64 5.50 11.27
N LEU A 44 1.39 6.59 11.07
CA LEU A 44 2.83 6.48 10.81
C LEU A 44 3.52 5.75 11.97
N PRO A 45 4.23 4.65 11.69
CA PRO A 45 4.96 3.96 12.74
C PRO A 45 6.24 4.75 13.10
N SER A 46 6.98 4.23 14.08
CA SER A 46 8.38 4.64 14.23
C SER A 46 9.11 4.45 12.89
N ALA A 47 10.09 5.29 12.59
CA ALA A 47 10.97 5.04 11.45
C ALA A 47 11.77 3.74 11.65
N PRO A 48 12.24 3.09 10.58
CA PRO A 48 13.14 1.95 10.68
C PRO A 48 14.36 2.26 11.54
N ASN A 49 14.86 1.27 12.27
CA ASN A 49 16.07 1.39 13.07
C ASN A 49 16.84 0.07 13.09
N PRO A 50 18.01 0.00 12.44
CA PRO A 50 18.66 1.06 11.66
C PRO A 50 17.96 1.40 10.34
N ILE A 51 18.19 2.60 9.79
CA ILE A 51 17.76 2.98 8.43
C ILE A 51 18.84 2.48 7.45
N THR A 52 18.74 1.22 7.03
CA THR A 52 19.72 0.55 6.16
C THR A 52 19.43 0.72 4.66
N GLY A 53 18.20 1.07 4.31
CA GLY A 53 17.76 1.25 2.94
C GLY A 53 16.41 1.95 2.88
N ASP A 54 15.91 2.13 1.65
CA ASP A 54 14.60 2.70 1.39
C ASP A 54 13.49 1.73 1.82
N VAL A 55 12.40 2.27 2.35
CA VAL A 55 11.18 1.55 2.67
C VAL A 55 9.99 2.48 2.47
N ALA A 56 8.96 1.96 1.82
CA ALA A 56 7.74 2.71 1.56
C ALA A 56 6.51 1.93 2.02
N LEU A 57 5.63 2.64 2.73
CA LEU A 57 4.31 2.17 3.12
C LEU A 57 3.30 2.88 2.22
N TRP A 58 2.45 2.12 1.53
CA TRP A 58 1.51 2.73 0.59
C TRP A 58 0.17 2.02 0.51
N SER A 59 -0.84 2.82 0.18
CA SER A 59 -2.07 2.34 -0.45
C SER A 59 -2.00 2.67 -1.93
N ALA A 60 -2.71 1.94 -2.77
CA ALA A 60 -2.71 2.23 -4.20
C ALA A 60 -3.97 1.73 -4.91
N ILE A 61 -4.16 2.23 -6.14
CA ILE A 61 -5.06 1.66 -7.13
C ILE A 61 -4.28 1.35 -8.40
N GLN A 62 -4.29 0.08 -8.81
CA GLN A 62 -3.92 -0.29 -10.18
C GLN A 62 -5.08 0.07 -11.11
N LEU A 63 -4.80 0.98 -12.04
CA LEU A 63 -5.72 1.33 -13.11
C LEU A 63 -5.51 0.41 -14.31
N GLU A 64 -6.22 0.66 -15.40
CA GLU A 64 -6.06 -0.12 -16.65
C GLU A 64 -4.63 -0.10 -17.20
N ARG A 65 -3.90 1.01 -17.03
CA ARG A 65 -2.53 1.20 -17.51
C ARG A 65 -1.63 1.84 -16.46
N ASP A 66 -2.18 2.77 -15.70
CA ASP A 66 -1.42 3.55 -14.73
C ASP A 66 -1.51 2.93 -13.32
N PHE A 67 -0.65 3.39 -12.42
CA PHE A 67 -0.68 3.02 -11.01
C PHE A 67 -0.62 4.27 -10.14
N ILE A 68 -1.63 4.51 -9.31
CA ILE A 68 -1.70 5.68 -8.44
C ILE A 68 -1.59 5.25 -6.99
N GLN A 69 -0.74 5.93 -6.22
CA GLN A 69 -0.44 5.55 -4.84
C GLN A 69 -0.18 6.77 -3.95
N GLY A 70 -0.55 6.66 -2.68
CA GLY A 70 -0.11 7.57 -1.62
C GLY A 70 0.97 6.89 -0.83
N VAL A 71 2.12 7.56 -0.74
CA VAL A 71 3.36 6.98 -0.26
C VAL A 71 3.77 7.64 1.05
N SER A 72 4.21 6.83 2.00
CA SER A 72 4.97 7.24 3.17
C SER A 72 6.32 6.53 3.13
N GLU A 73 7.39 7.26 2.83
CA GLU A 73 8.73 6.75 2.57
C GLU A 73 9.70 7.11 3.71
N ASN A 74 10.58 6.18 4.08
CA ASN A 74 11.79 6.49 4.85
C ASN A 74 13.01 5.88 4.15
N ALA A 75 14.04 6.69 3.98
CA ALA A 75 15.26 6.30 3.27
C ALA A 75 16.50 6.94 3.91
N PRO A 76 17.71 6.41 3.63
CA PRO A 76 18.97 7.04 4.01
C PRO A 76 19.08 8.46 3.46
N ALA A 77 19.84 9.32 4.15
CA ALA A 77 20.01 10.71 3.75
C ALA A 77 20.53 10.84 2.30
N GLY A 78 19.85 11.65 1.49
CA GLY A 78 20.18 11.85 0.07
C GLY A 78 19.49 10.89 -0.90
N LEU A 79 18.75 9.92 -0.38
CA LEU A 79 17.86 9.03 -1.13
C LEU A 79 16.41 9.38 -0.74
N GLY A 80 15.48 9.39 -1.70
CA GLY A 80 14.06 9.66 -1.47
C GLY A 80 13.58 11.08 -1.85
N TYR A 81 12.30 11.34 -1.61
CA TYR A 81 11.61 12.57 -2.06
C TYR A 81 11.75 13.75 -1.10
N CYS A 82 12.08 13.47 0.16
CA CYS A 82 12.37 14.48 1.18
C CYS A 82 13.84 14.42 1.57
N THR A 83 14.40 15.55 1.97
CA THR A 83 15.77 15.60 2.50
C THR A 83 15.77 15.50 4.03
N SER A 84 16.76 14.79 4.59
CA SER A 84 17.02 14.74 6.04
C SER A 84 15.86 14.23 6.90
N LEU A 85 15.34 13.03 6.59
CA LEU A 85 14.20 12.46 7.30
C LEU A 85 14.47 12.15 8.77
N GLY A 86 15.67 11.67 9.11
CA GLY A 86 15.95 11.19 10.46
C GLY A 86 14.92 10.13 10.87
N SER A 87 14.23 10.35 11.98
CA SER A 87 13.16 9.47 12.47
C SER A 87 11.76 9.77 11.89
N ASN A 88 11.65 10.53 10.80
CA ASN A 88 10.39 10.94 10.20
C ASN A 88 10.12 10.22 8.86
N TRP A 89 8.92 10.41 8.33
CA TRP A 89 8.48 9.87 7.04
C TRP A 89 8.24 10.99 6.02
N CYS A 90 8.55 10.73 4.75
CA CYS A 90 8.20 11.59 3.63
C CYS A 90 6.87 11.15 3.02
N ASN A 91 5.88 12.04 2.95
CA ASN A 91 4.53 11.70 2.54
C ASN A 91 4.14 12.46 1.27
N PHE A 92 3.64 11.75 0.25
CA PHE A 92 3.27 12.38 -1.01
C PHE A 92 2.27 11.56 -1.82
N ALA A 93 1.53 12.28 -2.66
CA ALA A 93 0.75 11.75 -3.76
C ALA A 93 1.70 11.33 -4.90
N TYR A 94 1.55 10.14 -5.48
CA TYR A 94 2.35 9.66 -6.60
C TYR A 94 1.49 8.94 -7.65
N ALA A 95 1.80 9.19 -8.92
CA ALA A 95 1.21 8.53 -10.06
C ALA A 95 2.29 8.03 -11.00
N LEU A 96 2.39 6.70 -11.13
CA LEU A 96 3.18 6.03 -12.15
C LEU A 96 2.37 5.98 -13.44
N THR A 97 2.67 6.93 -14.32
CA THR A 97 2.15 7.00 -15.69
C THR A 97 3.35 7.05 -16.64
N PRO A 98 3.17 7.09 -17.98
CA PRO A 98 4.29 7.33 -18.91
C PRO A 98 5.11 8.59 -18.57
N ASN A 99 4.46 9.60 -17.97
CA ASN A 99 5.12 10.74 -17.36
C ASN A 99 4.81 10.72 -15.86
N ALA A 100 5.70 10.12 -15.06
CA ALA A 100 5.51 10.01 -13.62
C ALA A 100 5.28 11.40 -12.99
N GLN A 101 4.35 11.49 -12.05
CA GLN A 101 4.01 12.72 -11.34
C GLN A 101 3.97 12.45 -9.85
N ASN A 102 4.52 13.39 -9.07
CA ASN A 102 4.37 13.40 -7.63
C ASN A 102 3.83 14.75 -7.19
N GLY A 103 3.00 14.73 -6.16
CA GLY A 103 2.59 15.93 -5.45
C GLY A 103 3.73 16.45 -4.58
N LYS A 104 3.45 17.52 -3.84
CA LYS A 104 4.39 18.09 -2.88
C LYS A 104 4.78 17.05 -1.81
N PRO A 105 6.07 16.73 -1.64
CA PRO A 105 6.53 15.90 -0.53
C PRO A 105 6.49 16.66 0.80
N VAL A 106 5.98 16.02 1.85
CA VAL A 106 5.85 16.62 3.18
C VAL A 106 6.30 15.66 4.27
N ILE A 107 7.18 16.14 5.15
CA ILE A 107 7.70 15.38 6.29
C ILE A 107 6.66 15.32 7.41
N ALA A 108 6.47 14.14 8.00
CA ALA A 108 5.67 13.96 9.21
C ALA A 108 6.36 13.00 10.19
N ALA A 109 6.12 13.23 11.47
CA ALA A 109 6.64 12.40 12.54
C ALA A 109 5.78 11.14 12.76
N PRO A 110 6.34 10.08 13.36
CA PRO A 110 5.58 8.94 13.85
C PRO A 110 4.35 9.35 14.67
N GLY A 111 3.26 8.59 14.53
CA GLY A 111 1.96 8.85 15.16
C GLY A 111 1.06 9.80 14.39
N ALA A 112 1.56 10.53 13.38
CA ALA A 112 0.68 11.31 12.51
C ALA A 112 -0.21 10.40 11.67
N ARG A 113 -1.43 10.86 11.40
CA ARG A 113 -2.42 10.16 10.57
C ARG A 113 -2.28 10.62 9.13
N VAL A 114 -1.83 9.72 8.25
CA VAL A 114 -1.62 9.97 6.84
C VAL A 114 -2.73 9.29 6.05
N ARG A 115 -3.73 10.08 5.62
CA ARG A 115 -4.83 9.55 4.81
C ARG A 115 -4.54 9.79 3.34
N THR A 116 -4.57 8.72 2.54
CA THR A 116 -4.67 8.86 1.08
C THR A 116 -6.12 8.69 0.66
N HIS A 117 -6.54 9.52 -0.30
CA HIS A 117 -7.85 9.45 -0.92
C HIS A 117 -7.70 9.54 -2.44
N TYR A 118 -8.45 8.71 -3.14
CA TYR A 118 -8.48 8.62 -4.60
C TYR A 118 -9.93 8.70 -5.04
N LYS A 119 -10.23 9.49 -6.07
CA LYS A 119 -11.57 9.59 -6.62
C LYS A 119 -11.54 9.82 -8.11
N LEU A 120 -12.30 9.02 -8.85
CA LEU A 120 -12.58 9.29 -10.26
C LEU A 120 -13.57 10.46 -10.33
N ASN A 121 -13.08 11.60 -10.80
CA ASN A 121 -13.85 12.83 -10.92
C ASN A 121 -14.78 12.76 -12.14
N SER A 122 -16.09 12.79 -11.91
CA SER A 122 -17.08 12.66 -12.98
C SER A 122 -17.09 13.83 -13.98
N SER A 123 -16.58 15.00 -13.59
CA SER A 123 -16.58 16.20 -14.44
C SER A 123 -15.35 16.28 -15.34
N THR A 124 -14.18 15.90 -14.83
CA THR A 124 -12.91 15.95 -15.57
C THR A 124 -12.52 14.60 -16.18
N ASN A 125 -13.12 13.53 -15.66
CA ASN A 125 -12.76 12.14 -15.93
C ASN A 125 -11.32 11.79 -15.51
N LEU A 126 -10.72 12.56 -14.60
CA LEU A 126 -9.39 12.30 -14.01
C LEU A 126 -9.53 11.58 -12.68
N TRP A 127 -8.48 10.85 -12.30
CA TRP A 127 -8.30 10.38 -10.93
C TRP A 127 -7.66 11.48 -10.10
N ASP A 128 -8.42 12.04 -9.17
CA ASP A 128 -7.94 12.99 -8.18
C ASP A 128 -7.41 12.23 -6.97
N GLN A 129 -6.14 12.42 -6.67
CA GLN A 129 -5.46 11.89 -5.50
C GLN A 129 -5.14 13.02 -4.54
N SER A 130 -5.43 12.80 -3.26
CA SER A 130 -5.09 13.71 -2.16
C SER A 130 -4.49 12.96 -0.99
N VAL A 131 -3.36 13.43 -0.50
CA VAL A 131 -2.75 13.00 0.75
C VAL A 131 -2.99 14.05 1.82
N TYR A 132 -3.45 13.59 2.97
CA TYR A 132 -3.74 14.38 4.15
C TYR A 132 -2.81 13.97 5.28
N ILE A 133 -2.30 14.94 6.03
CA ILE A 133 -1.63 14.71 7.31
C ILE A 133 -2.48 15.37 8.39
N ASN A 134 -2.98 14.59 9.36
CA ASN A 134 -3.85 15.08 10.43
C ASN A 134 -5.00 15.95 9.88
N ASP A 135 -5.70 15.41 8.88
CA ASP A 135 -6.85 16.01 8.18
C ASP A 135 -6.57 17.26 7.34
N GLN A 136 -5.31 17.70 7.21
CA GLN A 136 -4.91 18.78 6.32
C GLN A 136 -4.40 18.22 4.99
N VAL A 137 -4.93 18.69 3.85
CA VAL A 137 -4.41 18.34 2.52
C VAL A 137 -2.99 18.89 2.38
N VAL A 138 -2.04 18.03 2.03
CA VAL A 138 -0.61 18.39 1.91
C VAL A 138 -0.03 18.10 0.53
N SER A 139 -0.59 17.15 -0.20
CA SER A 139 -0.09 16.68 -1.49
C SER A 139 -1.26 16.25 -2.37
N THR A 140 -1.25 16.64 -3.64
CA THR A 140 -2.31 16.31 -4.59
C THR A 140 -1.75 16.02 -5.97
N VAL A 141 -2.36 15.09 -6.69
CA VAL A 141 -2.05 14.75 -8.08
C VAL A 141 -3.38 14.41 -8.78
N SER A 142 -3.57 14.88 -10.01
CA SER A 142 -4.76 14.55 -10.83
C SER A 142 -4.31 14.02 -12.20
N THR A 143 -4.55 12.73 -12.47
CA THR A 143 -3.99 12.03 -13.65
C THR A 143 -4.97 11.04 -14.27
N SER A 144 -4.46 10.23 -15.21
CA SER A 144 -5.05 8.95 -15.60
C SER A 144 -6.47 9.06 -16.17
N GLN A 145 -6.66 10.03 -17.07
CA GLN A 145 -7.96 10.36 -17.62
C GLN A 145 -8.65 9.14 -18.26
N GLY A 146 -9.91 8.93 -17.88
CA GLY A 146 -10.79 7.88 -18.41
C GLY A 146 -10.42 6.45 -18.04
N GLN A 147 -9.40 6.26 -17.21
CA GLN A 147 -9.03 4.92 -16.75
C GLN A 147 -9.92 4.46 -15.60
N LYS A 148 -10.17 3.16 -15.54
CA LYS A 148 -10.93 2.52 -14.48
C LYS A 148 -9.99 1.90 -13.44
N GLY A 149 -10.42 1.90 -12.18
CA GLY A 149 -9.69 1.22 -11.10
C GLY A 149 -10.00 -0.28 -11.08
N ASN A 150 -8.95 -1.10 -11.11
CA ASN A 150 -9.05 -2.56 -11.18
C ASN A 150 -8.70 -3.23 -9.86
N ILE A 151 -7.64 -2.79 -9.19
CA ILE A 151 -7.14 -3.44 -7.97
C ILE A 151 -6.84 -2.39 -6.93
N PHE A 152 -7.33 -2.58 -5.71
CA PHE A 152 -6.95 -1.77 -4.55
C PHE A 152 -5.87 -2.50 -3.74
N TYR A 153 -4.89 -1.75 -3.27
CA TYR A 153 -3.76 -2.28 -2.51
C TYR A 153 -3.53 -1.56 -1.18
N VAL A 154 -3.00 -2.32 -0.22
CA VAL A 154 -2.23 -1.84 0.93
C VAL A 154 -0.99 -2.70 1.02
N SER A 155 0.18 -2.07 1.03
CA SER A 155 1.45 -2.78 0.84
C SER A 155 2.63 -2.07 1.49
N VAL A 156 3.71 -2.84 1.62
CA VAL A 156 5.04 -2.38 1.96
C VAL A 156 5.93 -2.64 0.76
N GLU A 157 6.55 -1.60 0.20
CA GLU A 157 7.60 -1.74 -0.80
C GLU A 157 8.97 -1.81 -0.12
N CYS A 158 9.82 -2.63 -0.73
CA CYS A 158 11.14 -3.05 -0.30
C CYS A 158 11.15 -4.17 0.76
N ALA A 159 10.52 -5.31 0.45
CA ALA A 159 10.64 -6.56 1.22
C ALA A 159 11.82 -7.46 0.78
N SER A 160 12.78 -6.88 0.06
CA SER A 160 13.73 -7.62 -0.78
C SER A 160 14.95 -6.76 -1.14
N GLY A 161 16.14 -7.09 -0.61
CA GLY A 161 17.41 -6.40 -0.91
C GLY A 161 18.07 -5.82 0.34
N SER A 162 18.78 -4.70 0.22
CA SER A 162 19.38 -3.94 1.34
C SER A 162 18.40 -2.99 2.03
N CYS A 163 17.09 -3.30 1.99
CA CYS A 163 16.04 -2.47 2.53
C CYS A 163 16.09 -2.43 4.06
N ALA A 164 15.46 -1.43 4.67
CA ALA A 164 15.25 -1.43 6.11
C ALA A 164 13.95 -2.17 6.47
N ALA A 165 13.94 -2.95 7.55
CA ALA A 165 12.70 -3.51 8.08
C ALA A 165 11.64 -2.42 8.33
N ALA A 166 10.47 -2.60 7.72
CA ALA A 166 9.29 -1.81 8.01
C ALA A 166 8.78 -2.14 9.42
N PRO A 167 8.66 -1.15 10.33
CA PRO A 167 8.12 -1.41 11.64
C PRO A 167 6.63 -1.78 11.59
N ALA A 168 6.16 -2.45 12.64
CA ALA A 168 4.75 -2.78 12.78
C ALA A 168 3.91 -1.49 12.76
N HIS A 169 2.80 -1.52 12.03
CA HIS A 169 1.98 -0.34 11.79
C HIS A 169 0.51 -0.72 11.60
N SER A 170 -0.36 0.28 11.55
CA SER A 170 -1.79 0.09 11.34
C SER A 170 -2.33 0.98 10.23
N TRP A 171 -3.36 0.46 9.57
CA TRP A 171 -4.18 1.19 8.62
C TRP A 171 -5.61 1.24 9.15
N GLU A 172 -6.19 2.44 9.11
CA GLU A 172 -7.50 2.76 9.63
C GLU A 172 -8.35 3.41 8.54
N ASP A 173 -9.67 3.44 8.75
CA ASP A 173 -10.63 4.12 7.87
C ASP A 173 -10.46 3.74 6.38
N ILE A 174 -10.12 2.47 6.13
CA ILE A 174 -10.02 1.95 4.76
C ILE A 174 -11.43 1.84 4.19
N SER A 175 -11.63 2.43 3.01
CA SER A 175 -12.89 2.40 2.29
C SER A 175 -12.63 2.20 0.80
N VAL A 176 -13.43 1.36 0.15
CA VAL A 176 -13.42 1.18 -1.30
C VAL A 176 -14.84 1.28 -1.83
N VAL A 177 -15.06 2.16 -2.80
CA VAL A 177 -16.35 2.35 -3.47
C VAL A 177 -16.24 1.83 -4.90
N LEU A 178 -17.19 0.99 -5.27
CA LEU A 178 -17.34 0.42 -6.60
C LEU A 178 -18.36 1.19 -7.43
N SER A 179 -18.18 1.15 -8.75
CA SER A 179 -19.11 1.77 -9.72
C SER A 179 -20.52 1.16 -9.63
N THR A 180 -20.60 -0.14 -9.38
CA THR A 180 -21.84 -0.90 -9.16
C THR A 180 -21.64 -1.83 -7.97
N ALA A 181 -22.72 -2.14 -7.24
CA ALA A 181 -22.68 -3.07 -6.13
C ALA A 181 -22.15 -4.44 -6.58
N ASN A 182 -21.14 -4.95 -5.89
CA ASN A 182 -20.61 -6.29 -6.10
C ASN A 182 -20.32 -6.97 -4.74
N PRO A 183 -21.19 -7.87 -4.27
CA PRO A 183 -20.98 -8.59 -3.01
C PRO A 183 -19.74 -9.50 -3.03
N ASN A 184 -19.27 -9.91 -4.21
CA ASN A 184 -18.12 -10.81 -4.37
C ASN A 184 -16.77 -10.08 -4.31
N PHE A 185 -16.76 -8.75 -4.14
CA PHE A 185 -15.52 -8.01 -3.86
C PHE A 185 -14.98 -8.29 -2.45
N LYS A 186 -15.80 -8.86 -1.56
CA LYS A 186 -15.42 -9.20 -0.20
C LYS A 186 -14.24 -10.18 -0.16
N HIS A 187 -13.26 -9.89 0.69
CA HIS A 187 -12.26 -10.87 1.14
C HIS A 187 -12.76 -11.66 2.36
N THR A 188 -12.41 -12.93 2.41
CA THR A 188 -12.70 -13.81 3.56
C THR A 188 -11.44 -14.55 3.96
N GLY A 189 -11.23 -14.68 5.27
CA GLY A 189 -10.05 -15.35 5.83
C GLY A 189 -8.96 -14.35 6.23
N ASN A 190 -7.77 -14.88 6.45
CA ASN A 190 -6.64 -14.08 6.91
C ASN A 190 -6.05 -13.25 5.76
N TRP A 191 -5.49 -12.09 6.10
CA TRP A 191 -4.68 -11.32 5.18
C TRP A 191 -3.29 -11.95 5.04
N ASN A 192 -2.58 -11.57 3.99
CA ASN A 192 -1.24 -12.07 3.73
C ASN A 192 -0.25 -11.57 4.79
N PHE A 193 0.87 -12.30 4.94
CA PHE A 193 2.02 -11.88 5.74
C PHE A 193 1.70 -11.58 7.21
N GLY A 194 0.72 -12.29 7.78
CA GLY A 194 0.38 -12.18 9.20
C GLY A 194 -0.36 -10.91 9.59
N ALA A 195 -0.84 -10.12 8.62
CA ALA A 195 -1.71 -8.98 8.91
C ALA A 195 -3.05 -9.46 9.53
N THR A 196 -3.56 -8.70 10.48
CA THR A 196 -4.77 -9.03 11.25
C THR A 196 -5.78 -7.89 11.25
N GLY A 197 -7.04 -8.18 11.56
CA GLY A 197 -8.13 -7.21 11.43
C GLY A 197 -8.51 -7.00 9.96
N GLY A 198 -8.78 -5.75 9.56
CA GLY A 198 -9.19 -5.43 8.19
C GLY A 198 -10.48 -6.10 7.75
N GLU A 199 -11.38 -6.44 8.67
CA GLU A 199 -12.62 -7.14 8.33
C GLU A 199 -13.52 -6.25 7.47
N MET A 200 -13.97 -6.79 6.34
CA MET A 200 -14.77 -6.05 5.36
C MET A 200 -16.28 -6.13 5.66
N SER A 201 -16.93 -4.98 5.64
CA SER A 201 -18.38 -4.83 5.79
C SER A 201 -18.96 -3.90 4.73
N THR A 202 -20.24 -4.07 4.42
CA THR A 202 -20.99 -3.25 3.46
C THR A 202 -22.43 -3.12 3.93
N SER A 203 -23.02 -1.93 3.77
CA SER A 203 -24.42 -1.65 4.09
C SER A 203 -25.30 -1.43 2.85
N ASP A 204 -24.69 -1.38 1.66
CA ASP A 204 -25.34 -0.99 0.40
C ASP A 204 -25.24 -2.09 -0.67
N GLY A 205 -25.17 -3.35 -0.22
CA GLY A 205 -25.14 -4.53 -1.09
C GLY A 205 -23.80 -4.79 -1.78
N GLY A 206 -22.71 -4.19 -1.28
CA GLY A 206 -21.36 -4.36 -1.82
C GLY A 206 -20.94 -3.25 -2.78
N LYS A 207 -21.57 -2.07 -2.70
CA LYS A 207 -21.12 -0.89 -3.45
C LYS A 207 -20.04 -0.14 -2.70
N THR A 208 -20.16 -0.03 -1.38
CA THR A 208 -19.17 0.56 -0.48
C THR A 208 -18.70 -0.50 0.51
N TRP A 209 -17.39 -0.66 0.60
CA TRP A 209 -16.73 -1.59 1.51
C TRP A 209 -15.91 -0.82 2.53
N ALA A 210 -16.29 -0.92 3.80
CA ALA A 210 -15.54 -0.38 4.92
C ALA A 210 -14.79 -1.52 5.62
N PHE A 211 -13.60 -1.21 6.13
CA PHE A 211 -12.75 -2.17 6.82
C PHE A 211 -12.59 -1.76 8.28
N THR A 212 -12.50 -2.74 9.18
CA THR A 212 -11.95 -2.47 10.51
C THR A 212 -10.46 -2.13 10.40
N THR A 213 -9.85 -1.66 11.48
CA THR A 213 -8.39 -1.44 11.53
C THR A 213 -7.64 -2.69 11.08
N LEU A 214 -6.70 -2.51 10.16
CA LEU A 214 -5.74 -3.51 9.72
C LEU A 214 -4.45 -3.30 10.51
N ASN A 215 -3.95 -4.34 11.17
CA ASN A 215 -2.65 -4.32 11.83
C ASN A 215 -1.67 -5.13 11.00
N VAL A 216 -0.54 -4.51 10.66
CA VAL A 216 0.55 -5.10 9.88
C VAL A 216 1.72 -5.36 10.81
N PRO A 217 2.23 -6.61 10.88
CA PRO A 217 3.43 -6.91 11.68
C PRO A 217 4.67 -6.23 11.08
N ALA A 218 5.72 -6.09 11.88
CA ALA A 218 7.00 -5.65 11.36
C ALA A 218 7.53 -6.66 10.32
N THR A 219 8.15 -6.17 9.25
CA THR A 219 8.85 -7.06 8.33
C THR A 219 10.17 -7.50 8.95
N THR A 220 10.62 -8.71 8.64
CA THR A 220 11.93 -9.21 9.06
C THR A 220 12.99 -8.85 8.02
N ASP A 221 14.18 -8.49 8.48
CA ASP A 221 15.39 -8.41 7.64
C ASP A 221 15.84 -9.79 7.13
#